data_AF-A0A532CX71-F1
#
_entry.id   AF-A0A532CX71-F1
#
_cell.length_a   1.000
_cell.length_b   1.000
_cell.length_c   1.000
_cell.angle_alpha   90.00
_cell.angle_beta   90.00
_cell.angle_gamma   90.00
#
_symmetry.space_group_name_H-M   'P 1'
#
loop_
_entity.id
_entity.type
_entity.pdbx_description
1 polymer ?
#
loop_
_entity_poly.entity_id
_entity_poly.type
_entity_poly.pdbx_seq_one_letter_code
_entity_poly.pdbx_strand_id
1 'polypeptide(L)'
;MYQEEKTFTLRFSLEASFPDDYEGEEENQAWVREWEALIKPDLLKVLFESLRQHRSWQTHVRNRGKSPADEIEIVLARDFSTPQGFNLLS
;
A
#
# COMPACT_ATOMS: atom_id res chain seq x y z
N MET A 1 -4.09 -26.83 -6.35
CA MET A 1 -4.96 -25.71 -6.76
C MET A 1 -4.15 -24.86 -7.73
N TYR A 2 -4.69 -24.51 -8.89
CA TYR A 2 -4.02 -23.64 -9.86
C TYR A 2 -4.24 -22.18 -9.44
N GLN A 3 -3.19 -21.35 -9.50
CA GLN A 3 -3.23 -19.95 -9.11
C GLN A 3 -2.63 -19.11 -10.24
N GLU A 4 -3.37 -18.10 -10.68
CA GLU A 4 -2.89 -17.06 -11.58
C GLU A 4 -2.54 -15.81 -10.78
N GLU A 5 -1.41 -15.18 -11.10
CA GLU A 5 -1.00 -13.92 -10.49
C GLU A 5 -0.77 -12.86 -11.57
N LYS A 6 -1.19 -11.63 -11.28
CA LYS A 6 -0.87 -10.45 -12.07
C LYS A 6 -0.38 -9.34 -11.14
N THR A 7 0.78 -8.77 -11.47
CA THR A 7 1.40 -7.70 -10.69
C THR A 7 1.33 -6.39 -11.44
N PHE A 8 1.07 -5.31 -10.72
CA PHE A 8 1.32 -3.94 -11.15
C PHE A 8 2.07 -3.20 -10.04
N THR A 9 2.81 -2.15 -10.39
CA THR A 9 3.60 -1.37 -9.44
C THR A 9 3.12 0.07 -9.39
N LEU A 10 2.70 0.53 -8.20
CA LEU A 10 2.53 1.93 -7.89
C LEU A 10 3.74 2.40 -7.08
N ARG A 11 4.40 3.47 -7.50
CA ARG A 11 5.62 3.98 -6.87
C ARG A 11 5.51 5.49 -6.68
N PHE A 12 5.85 5.96 -5.48
CA PHE A 12 6.03 7.36 -5.17
C PHE A 12 7.53 7.70 -5.26
N SER A 13 7.86 8.82 -5.89
CA SER A 13 9.17 9.47 -5.79
C SER A 13 8.99 10.69 -4.90
N LEU A 14 9.72 10.77 -3.80
CA LEU A 14 9.70 11.92 -2.92
C LEU A 14 10.88 12.83 -3.31
N GLU A 15 10.58 14.08 -3.63
CA GLU A 15 11.56 15.05 -4.12
C GLU A 15 11.45 16.34 -3.30
N ALA A 16 12.60 16.91 -2.93
CA ALA A 16 12.72 18.20 -2.25
C ALA A 16 13.86 19.00 -2.89
N SER A 17 13.66 20.30 -3.07
CA SER A 17 14.66 21.23 -3.61
C SER A 17 15.08 22.22 -2.54
N PHE A 18 16.38 22.47 -2.45
CA PHE A 18 16.97 23.34 -1.44
C PHE A 18 17.76 24.47 -2.12
N PRO A 19 17.84 25.66 -1.52
CA PRO A 19 18.71 26.74 -1.99
C PRO A 19 20.20 26.35 -2.01
N ASP A 20 21.00 27.07 -2.81
CA ASP A 20 22.44 26.80 -2.96
C ASP A 20 23.24 27.01 -1.66
N ASP A 21 22.74 27.84 -0.75
CA ASP A 21 23.33 28.15 0.57
C ASP A 21 22.80 27.24 1.70
N TYR A 22 22.15 26.12 1.36
CA TYR A 22 21.64 25.18 2.35
C TYR A 22 22.77 24.41 3.05
N GLU A 23 23.02 24.74 4.32
CA GLU A 23 24.10 24.12 5.12
C GLU A 23 23.73 22.75 5.72
N GLY A 24 22.45 22.34 5.60
CA GLY A 24 21.97 21.01 5.95
C GLY A 24 22.13 20.63 7.43
N GLU A 25 21.17 20.98 8.28
CA GLU A 25 21.11 20.54 9.69
C GLU A 25 20.10 19.40 9.92
N GLU A 26 20.00 18.84 11.14
CA GLU A 26 19.16 17.67 11.52
C GLU A 26 17.68 17.71 11.06
N GLU A 27 17.16 18.89 10.70
CA GLU A 27 15.88 19.11 9.98
C GLU A 27 15.86 18.60 8.52
N ASN A 28 17.01 18.15 7.99
CA ASN A 28 17.25 17.56 6.66
C ASN A 28 16.36 16.37 6.30
N GLN A 29 15.67 15.80 7.29
CA GLN A 29 14.73 14.71 7.11
C GLN A 29 13.29 15.11 7.44
N ALA A 30 12.98 16.38 7.71
CA ALA A 30 11.62 16.80 8.07
C ALA A 30 10.60 16.36 7.00
N TRP A 31 10.93 16.57 5.72
CA TRP A 31 10.12 16.12 4.58
C TRP A 31 9.98 14.59 4.50
N VAL A 32 11.06 13.83 4.75
CA VAL A 32 11.02 12.36 4.81
C VAL A 32 10.20 11.89 6.01
N ARG A 33 10.36 12.52 7.18
CA ARG A 33 9.65 12.19 8.42
C ARG A 33 8.17 12.50 8.30
N GLU A 34 7.80 13.62 7.68
CA GLU A 34 6.42 13.97 7.37
C GLU A 34 5.79 12.91 6.45
N TRP A 35 6.52 12.52 5.40
CA TRP A 35 6.08 11.43 4.53
C TRP A 35 5.88 10.12 5.30
N GLU A 36 6.88 9.70 6.08
CA GLU A 36 6.88 8.43 6.81
C GLU A 36 5.85 8.37 7.94
N ALA A 37 5.67 9.47 8.68
CA ALA A 37 4.85 9.52 9.89
C ALA A 37 3.40 9.95 9.65
N LEU A 38 3.11 10.72 8.60
CA LEU A 38 1.78 11.30 8.36
C LEU A 38 1.22 10.87 7.01
N ILE A 39 1.88 11.24 5.91
CA ILE A 39 1.30 11.10 4.57
C ILE A 39 1.13 9.63 4.18
N LYS A 40 2.19 8.82 4.31
CA LYS A 40 2.17 7.40 3.92
C LYS A 40 1.14 6.60 4.73
N PRO A 41 1.06 6.69 6.07
CA PRO A 41 0.02 6.02 6.85
C PRO A 41 -1.41 6.38 6.43
N ASP A 42 -1.69 7.67 6.19
CA ASP A 42 -3.02 8.14 5.80
C ASP A 42 -3.44 7.62 4.42
N LEU A 43 -2.53 7.63 3.44
CA LEU A 43 -2.77 7.05 2.12
C LEU A 43 -3.05 5.55 2.20
N LEU A 44 -2.26 4.81 2.99
CA LEU A 44 -2.48 3.37 3.18
C LEU A 44 -3.84 3.11 3.83
N LYS A 45 -4.25 3.92 4.81
CA LYS A 45 -5.56 3.79 5.45
C LYS A 45 -6.70 3.92 4.45
N VAL A 46 -6.70 4.98 3.64
CA VAL A 46 -7.72 5.20 2.60
C VAL A 46 -7.70 4.07 1.57
N LEU A 47 -6.52 3.62 1.15
CA LEU A 47 -6.37 2.49 0.23
C LEU A 47 -7.03 1.23 0.80
N PHE A 48 -6.65 0.81 2.01
CA PHE A 48 -7.23 -0.38 2.63
C PHE A 48 -8.74 -0.24 2.90
N GLU A 49 -9.21 0.95 3.26
CA GLU A 49 -10.65 1.23 3.39
C GLU A 49 -11.40 1.03 2.07
N SER A 50 -10.85 1.55 0.96
CA SER A 50 -11.41 1.33 -0.38
C SER A 50 -11.40 -0.15 -0.77
N LEU A 51 -10.30 -0.86 -0.54
CA LEU A 51 -10.19 -2.28 -0.92
C LEU A 51 -11.18 -3.15 -0.15
N ARG A 52 -11.46 -2.85 1.13
CA ARG A 52 -12.45 -3.57 1.95
C ARG A 52 -13.89 -3.44 1.44
N GLN A 53 -14.20 -2.45 0.61
CA GLN A 53 -15.52 -2.32 -0.02
C GLN A 53 -15.78 -3.45 -1.05
N HIS A 54 -14.73 -4.05 -1.60
CA HIS A 54 -14.81 -5.16 -2.55
C HIS A 54 -14.88 -6.52 -1.83
N ARG A 55 -16.02 -6.83 -1.20
CA ARG A 55 -16.23 -8.01 -0.32
C ARG A 55 -15.88 -9.37 -0.93
N SER A 56 -15.88 -9.49 -2.25
CA SER A 56 -15.48 -10.73 -2.95
C SER A 56 -13.97 -10.97 -2.97
N TRP A 57 -13.17 -9.99 -2.54
CA TRP A 57 -11.72 -10.03 -2.54
C TRP A 57 -11.19 -9.96 -1.10
N GLN A 58 -10.20 -10.79 -0.80
CA GLN A 58 -9.44 -10.76 0.44
C GLN A 58 -8.18 -9.92 0.23
N THR A 59 -7.97 -8.94 1.09
CA THR A 59 -6.79 -8.06 1.03
C THR A 59 -5.86 -8.36 2.19
N HIS A 60 -4.57 -8.57 1.91
CA HIS A 60 -3.54 -8.75 2.95
C HIS A 60 -2.19 -8.20 2.50
N VAL A 61 -1.33 -7.87 3.46
CA VAL A 61 0.07 -7.50 3.17
C VAL A 61 0.90 -8.77 3.02
N ARG A 62 1.76 -8.80 2.00
CA ARG A 62 2.80 -9.83 1.81
C ARG A 62 4.16 -9.19 2.06
N ASN A 63 4.99 -9.84 2.87
CA ASN A 63 6.38 -9.42 3.08
C ASN A 63 7.31 -10.43 2.38
N ARG A 64 8.20 -9.93 1.52
CA ARG A 64 9.20 -10.72 0.78
C ARG A 64 10.64 -10.53 1.30
N GLY A 65 10.80 -10.14 2.56
CA GLY A 65 12.09 -9.88 3.20
C GLY A 65 12.60 -8.44 3.01
N LYS A 66 11.74 -7.51 2.58
CA LYS A 66 12.07 -6.08 2.48
C LYS A 66 11.50 -5.32 3.68
N SER A 67 12.15 -4.21 4.02
CA SER A 67 11.61 -3.30 5.04
C SER A 67 10.27 -2.73 4.57
N PRO A 68 9.25 -2.61 5.44
CA PRO A 68 8.04 -1.85 5.13
C PRO A 68 8.28 -0.36 4.82
N ALA A 69 9.46 0.16 5.18
CA ALA A 69 9.89 1.49 4.75
C ALA A 69 10.21 1.52 3.24
N ASP A 70 10.70 0.40 2.69
CA ASP A 70 11.14 0.29 1.30
C ASP A 70 10.02 -0.25 0.38
N GLU A 71 9.24 -1.23 0.85
CA GLU A 71 8.19 -1.87 0.06
C GLU A 71 7.05 -2.37 0.93
N ILE A 72 5.82 -2.08 0.49
CA ILE A 72 4.59 -2.65 1.03
C ILE A 72 3.86 -3.33 -0.12
N GLU A 73 3.95 -4.66 -0.20
CA GLU A 73 3.20 -5.44 -1.19
C GLU A 73 1.81 -5.76 -0.63
N ILE A 74 0.78 -5.36 -1.36
CA ILE A 74 -0.63 -5.59 -1.01
C ILE A 74 -1.21 -6.59 -2.00
N VAL A 75 -1.61 -7.74 -1.48
CA VAL A 75 -2.21 -8.82 -2.26
C VAL A 75 -3.73 -8.71 -2.18
N LEU A 76 -4.37 -8.66 -3.34
CA LEU A 76 -5.80 -8.91 -3.48
C LEU A 76 -6.01 -10.31 -4.05
N ALA A 77 -6.53 -11.20 -3.22
CA ALA A 77 -6.81 -12.58 -3.58
C ALA A 77 -8.32 -12.80 -3.66
N ARG A 78 -8.75 -13.62 -4.62
CA ARG A 78 -10.11 -14.14 -4.67
C ARG A 78 -10.05 -15.63 -4.94
N ASP A 79 -10.74 -16.39 -4.11
CA ASP A 79 -10.94 -17.81 -4.34
C ASP A 79 -12.18 -18.01 -5.22
N PHE A 80 -11.99 -18.65 -6.37
CA PHE A 80 -13.06 -19.03 -7.29
C PHE A 80 -13.47 -20.51 -7.16
N SER A 81 -12.79 -21.28 -6.31
CA SER A 81 -13.15 -22.68 -6.04
C SER A 81 -14.31 -22.80 -5.06
N THR A 82 -14.59 -21.76 -4.28
CA THR A 82 -15.76 -21.63 -3.42
C THR A 82 -16.88 -20.89 -4.17
N PRO A 83 -18.05 -21.52 -4.44
CA PRO A 83 -19.19 -20.81 -4.97
C PRO A 83 -19.57 -19.71 -3.98
N GLN A 84 -19.54 -18.45 -4.40
CA GLN A 84 -20.14 -17.38 -3.63
C GLN A 84 -21.62 -17.71 -3.52
N GLY A 85 -22.07 -18.07 -2.32
CA GLY A 85 -23.46 -18.41 -2.07
C GLY A 85 -24.34 -17.34 -2.68
N PHE A 86 -25.14 -17.73 -3.68
CA PHE A 86 -26.31 -16.98 -4.08
C PHE A 86 -27.18 -16.86 -2.83
N ASN A 87 -27.08 -15.75 -2.10
CA ASN A 87 -28.16 -15.32 -1.22
C ASN A 87 -29.30 -14.84 -2.12
N LEU A 88 -30.03 -15.81 -2.67
CA LEU A 88 -31.48 -15.65 -2.80
C LEU A 88 -32.03 -15.78 -1.38
N LEU A 89 -33.11 -15.04 -1.08
CA LEU A 89 -33.76 -14.83 0.22
C LEU A 89 -33.25 -13.56 0.90
N SER A 90 -34.06 -12.54 1.20
CA SER A 90 -35.47 -12.20 0.93
C SER A 90 -35.70 -10.81 1.49
#